data_AF-A0A177H5Z7-F1
#
_entry.id   AF-A0A177H5Z7-F1
#
_cell.length_a   1.000
_cell.length_b   1.000
_cell.length_c   1.000
_cell.angle_alpha   90.00
_cell.angle_beta   90.00
_cell.angle_gamma   90.00
#
_symmetry.space_group_name_H-M   'P 1'
#
loop_
_entity.id
_entity.type
_entity.pdbx_description
1 polymer ?
#
loop_
_entity_poly.entity_id
_entity_poly.type
_entity_poly.pdbx_seq_one_letter_code
_entity_poly.pdbx_strand_id
1 'polypeptide(L)'
;MANLNKTIMQHAQKQVGIWEWAGSENNPLVLAMFAEAGHSEIKQDAVPWCAAFVGSVLLQAGTKGTGSLLARSYLDWGQKIPLSEAKEGDVVILSGKASWQGHVGFFKGQGVQKLNLLGGNQNDQVNVKSYPVSKLLGVRRVIAPRSNSSESTTLQASTVTALAGASATATAGVAAMHPAAQVTLICAGVLVMLAGVYIFRERLRKWRLGDR
;
A
#
# COMPACT_ATOMS: atom_id res chain seq x y z
N MET A 1 -10.90 14.73 -4.86
CA MET A 1 -10.01 13.58 -4.58
C MET A 1 -9.93 12.74 -5.85
N ALA A 2 -8.72 12.45 -6.36
CA ALA A 2 -8.57 11.59 -7.53
C ALA A 2 -9.14 10.20 -7.23
N ASN A 3 -9.94 9.65 -8.15
CA ASN A 3 -10.41 8.28 -8.05
C ASN A 3 -9.21 7.35 -8.26
N LEU A 4 -8.67 6.77 -7.17
CA LEU A 4 -7.42 6.01 -7.19
C LEU A 4 -7.48 4.79 -8.12
N ASN A 5 -8.65 4.15 -8.24
CA ASN A 5 -8.89 3.09 -9.21
C ASN A 5 -8.67 3.55 -10.66
N LYS A 6 -9.12 4.77 -11.00
CA LYS A 6 -8.90 5.36 -12.32
C LYS A 6 -7.41 5.58 -12.58
N THR A 7 -6.68 6.10 -11.60
CA THR A 7 -5.22 6.29 -11.69
C THR A 7 -4.49 4.95 -11.85
N ILE A 8 -4.83 3.94 -11.06
CA ILE A 8 -4.31 2.57 -11.19
C ILE A 8 -4.49 2.05 -12.62
N MET A 9 -5.71 2.16 -13.16
CA MET A 9 -5.98 1.70 -14.52
C MET A 9 -5.21 2.47 -15.59
N GLN A 10 -5.02 3.78 -15.42
CA GLN A 10 -4.21 4.59 -16.35
C GLN A 10 -2.75 4.12 -16.38
N HIS A 11 -2.17 3.79 -15.21
CA HIS A 11 -0.81 3.26 -15.14
C HIS A 11 -0.72 1.84 -15.71
N ALA A 12 -1.66 0.96 -15.38
CA ALA A 12 -1.72 -0.39 -15.93
C ALA A 12 -1.83 -0.38 -17.46
N GLN A 13 -2.68 0.49 -18.03
CA GLN A 13 -2.93 0.55 -19.46
C GLN A 13 -1.69 1.00 -20.26
N LYS A 14 -0.85 1.87 -19.68
CA LYS A 14 0.42 2.31 -20.31
C LYS A 14 1.43 1.17 -20.48
N GLN A 15 1.28 0.11 -19.69
CA GLN A 15 2.19 -1.03 -19.73
C GLN A 15 1.73 -2.14 -20.70
N VAL A 16 0.54 -2.01 -21.30
CA VAL A 16 0.04 -2.99 -22.28
C VAL A 16 1.01 -3.11 -23.44
N GLY A 17 1.32 -4.35 -23.81
CA GLY A 17 2.27 -4.65 -24.86
C GLY A 17 3.65 -5.06 -24.35
N ILE A 18 4.00 -4.76 -23.10
CA ILE A 18 5.27 -5.23 -22.51
C ILE A 18 5.22 -6.76 -22.39
N TRP A 19 6.21 -7.45 -22.96
CA TRP A 19 6.37 -8.89 -22.93
C TRP A 19 7.74 -9.31 -22.37
N GLU A 20 7.83 -10.51 -21.81
CA GLU A 20 9.09 -11.20 -21.54
C GLU A 20 9.84 -11.50 -22.84
N TRP A 21 11.16 -11.33 -22.87
CA TRP A 21 11.98 -11.62 -24.04
C TRP A 21 12.37 -13.10 -24.07
N ALA A 22 12.26 -13.71 -25.25
CA ALA A 22 12.74 -15.08 -25.43
C ALA A 22 14.29 -15.10 -25.50
N GLY A 23 14.89 -16.17 -24.97
CA GLY A 23 16.33 -16.41 -25.06
C GLY A 23 17.08 -16.04 -23.77
N SER A 24 18.32 -15.58 -23.92
CA SER A 24 19.20 -15.24 -22.79
C SER A 24 19.14 -13.78 -22.36
N GLU A 25 18.51 -12.93 -23.17
CA GLU A 25 18.29 -11.52 -22.83
C GLU A 25 17.00 -11.35 -22.03
N ASN A 26 16.91 -10.28 -21.25
CA ASN A 26 15.78 -10.03 -20.36
C ASN A 26 15.22 -8.64 -20.64
N ASN A 27 13.89 -8.52 -20.69
CA ASN A 27 13.24 -7.23 -20.88
C ASN A 27 13.49 -6.33 -19.64
N PRO A 28 14.20 -5.20 -19.78
CA PRO A 28 14.51 -4.32 -18.65
C PRO A 28 13.27 -3.72 -18.01
N LEU A 29 12.14 -3.61 -18.72
CA LEU A 29 10.88 -3.13 -18.18
C LEU A 29 10.26 -4.15 -17.22
N VAL A 30 10.34 -5.45 -17.51
CA VAL A 30 9.88 -6.50 -16.59
C VAL A 30 10.76 -6.53 -15.34
N LEU A 31 12.08 -6.42 -15.51
CA LEU A 31 13.02 -6.31 -14.39
C LEU A 31 12.76 -5.07 -13.53
N ALA A 32 12.39 -3.94 -14.15
CA ALA A 32 12.00 -2.74 -13.42
C ALA A 32 10.73 -2.97 -12.57
N MET A 33 9.74 -3.72 -13.08
CA MET A 33 8.55 -4.06 -12.28
C MET A 33 8.90 -4.88 -11.04
N PHE A 34 9.85 -5.82 -11.16
CA PHE A 34 10.37 -6.55 -9.98
C PHE A 34 11.01 -5.61 -8.98
N ALA A 35 11.90 -4.72 -9.43
CA ALA A 35 12.56 -3.75 -8.56
C ALA A 35 11.55 -2.81 -7.86
N GLU A 36 10.56 -2.29 -8.59
CA GLU A 36 9.48 -1.46 -8.06
C GLU A 36 8.60 -2.23 -7.06
N ALA A 37 8.41 -3.52 -7.25
CA ALA A 37 7.72 -4.40 -6.31
C ALA A 37 8.57 -4.82 -5.10
N GLY A 38 9.83 -4.37 -5.01
CA GLY A 38 10.74 -4.65 -3.89
C GLY A 38 11.70 -5.83 -4.11
N HIS A 39 11.76 -6.37 -5.34
CA HIS A 39 12.50 -7.58 -5.69
C HIS A 39 13.62 -7.29 -6.71
N SER A 40 14.50 -6.34 -6.41
CA SER A 40 15.58 -5.95 -7.31
C SER A 40 16.66 -7.03 -7.49
N GLU A 41 16.67 -8.06 -6.64
CA GLU A 41 17.50 -9.25 -6.75
C GLU A 41 17.16 -10.12 -7.97
N ILE A 42 15.94 -10.01 -8.52
CA ILE A 42 15.52 -10.79 -9.69
C ILE A 42 16.09 -10.16 -10.96
N LYS A 43 16.85 -10.95 -11.71
CA LYS A 43 17.51 -10.53 -12.96
C LYS A 43 17.00 -11.26 -14.19
N GLN A 44 16.00 -12.12 -14.02
CA GLN A 44 15.39 -12.91 -15.08
C GLN A 44 13.93 -12.52 -15.27
N ASP A 45 13.52 -12.17 -16.49
CA ASP A 45 12.13 -11.81 -16.80
C ASP A 45 11.20 -13.03 -16.96
N ALA A 46 11.78 -14.23 -17.14
CA ALA A 46 11.09 -15.52 -17.12
C ALA A 46 10.54 -15.95 -15.75
N VAL A 47 10.86 -15.24 -14.68
CA VAL A 47 10.26 -15.49 -13.36
C VAL A 47 8.82 -14.98 -13.37
N PRO A 48 7.81 -15.74 -12.88
CA PRO A 48 6.42 -15.28 -12.90
C PRO A 48 6.22 -13.90 -12.26
N TRP A 49 5.77 -12.94 -13.06
CA TRP A 49 5.81 -11.51 -12.70
C TRP A 49 4.42 -10.84 -12.60
N CYS A 50 3.33 -11.60 -12.53
CA CYS A 50 1.97 -11.04 -12.38
C CYS A 50 1.81 -10.17 -11.14
N ALA A 51 2.36 -10.59 -9.99
CA ALA A 51 2.32 -9.83 -8.75
C ALA A 51 3.31 -8.65 -8.76
N ALA A 52 4.47 -8.79 -9.41
CA ALA A 52 5.41 -7.69 -9.62
C ALA A 52 4.77 -6.56 -10.43
N PHE A 53 4.07 -6.90 -11.52
CA PHE A 53 3.30 -5.96 -12.32
C PHE A 53 2.26 -5.21 -11.48
N VAL A 54 1.45 -5.92 -10.68
CA VAL A 54 0.44 -5.27 -9.82
C VAL A 54 1.11 -4.38 -8.77
N GLY A 55 2.20 -4.82 -8.15
CA GLY A 55 2.98 -4.03 -7.20
C GLY A 55 3.54 -2.75 -7.81
N SER A 56 4.17 -2.85 -8.98
CA SER A 56 4.70 -1.74 -9.78
C SER A 56 3.62 -0.72 -10.12
N VAL A 57 2.48 -1.15 -10.68
CA VAL A 57 1.37 -0.24 -11.02
C VAL A 57 0.81 0.46 -9.78
N LEU A 58 0.65 -0.27 -8.68
CA LEU A 58 0.18 0.32 -7.42
C LEU A 58 1.15 1.38 -6.90
N LEU A 59 2.47 1.11 -6.96
CA LEU A 59 3.52 2.07 -6.60
C LEU A 59 3.42 3.34 -7.44
N GLN A 60 3.32 3.20 -8.77
CA GLN A 60 3.21 4.33 -9.69
C GLN A 60 1.93 5.14 -9.47
N ALA A 61 0.84 4.50 -9.04
CA ALA A 61 -0.40 5.16 -8.67
C ALA A 61 -0.36 5.83 -7.28
N GLY A 62 0.77 5.79 -6.57
CA GLY A 62 0.96 6.44 -5.27
C GLY A 62 0.44 5.63 -4.09
N THR A 63 0.26 4.33 -4.25
CA THR A 63 -0.12 3.39 -3.16
C THR A 63 0.88 2.24 -3.06
N LYS A 64 0.75 1.36 -2.08
CA LYS A 64 1.64 0.22 -1.90
C LYS A 64 0.92 -1.09 -2.17
N GLY A 65 1.56 -1.97 -2.92
CA GLY A 65 1.17 -3.38 -2.99
C GLY A 65 1.58 -4.16 -1.74
N THR A 66 1.55 -5.49 -1.83
CA THR A 66 1.93 -6.38 -0.72
C THR A 66 3.44 -6.55 -0.57
N GLY A 67 4.22 -6.23 -1.61
CA GLY A 67 5.66 -6.51 -1.66
C GLY A 67 5.99 -8.00 -1.77
N SER A 68 5.01 -8.84 -2.12
CA SER A 68 5.19 -10.28 -2.34
C SER A 68 4.94 -10.63 -3.79
N LEU A 69 5.73 -11.55 -4.34
CA LEU A 69 5.52 -12.11 -5.68
C LEU A 69 4.41 -13.18 -5.74
N LEU A 70 3.81 -13.52 -4.60
CA LEU A 70 2.68 -14.44 -4.57
C LEU A 70 1.38 -13.68 -4.85
N ALA A 71 0.68 -14.05 -5.92
CA ALA A 71 -0.62 -13.49 -6.29
C ALA A 71 -1.64 -13.52 -5.12
N ARG A 72 -1.64 -14.60 -4.34
CA ARG A 72 -2.54 -14.77 -3.20
C ARG A 72 -2.25 -13.86 -2.01
N SER A 73 -1.08 -13.21 -1.94
CA SER A 73 -0.79 -12.22 -0.90
C SER A 73 -1.79 -11.06 -0.93
N TYR A 74 -2.36 -10.76 -2.09
CA TYR A 74 -3.38 -9.73 -2.25
C TYR A 74 -4.73 -10.11 -1.64
N LEU A 75 -4.96 -11.35 -1.17
CA LEU A 75 -6.19 -11.69 -0.46
C LEU A 75 -6.36 -10.90 0.83
N ASP A 76 -5.28 -10.45 1.48
CA ASP A 76 -5.35 -9.66 2.71
C ASP A 76 -5.06 -8.16 2.48
N TRP A 77 -4.93 -7.75 1.22
CA TRP A 77 -4.63 -6.38 0.84
C TRP A 77 -5.89 -5.54 0.60
N GLY A 78 -5.94 -4.32 1.14
CA GLY A 78 -7.02 -3.36 0.87
C GLY A 78 -8.39 -3.79 1.42
N GLN A 79 -9.46 -3.25 0.85
CA GLN A 79 -10.84 -3.55 1.23
C GLN A 79 -11.40 -4.71 0.40
N LYS A 80 -12.01 -5.71 1.06
CA LYS A 80 -12.78 -6.77 0.40
C LYS A 80 -14.03 -6.22 -0.27
N ILE A 81 -14.19 -6.48 -1.56
CA ILE A 81 -15.34 -6.07 -2.37
C ILE A 81 -16.04 -7.31 -2.93
N PRO A 82 -17.39 -7.39 -2.89
CA PRO A 82 -18.11 -8.43 -3.61
C PRO A 82 -18.02 -8.22 -5.13
N LEU A 83 -18.00 -9.29 -5.93
CA LEU A 83 -17.85 -9.18 -7.39
C LEU A 83 -18.91 -8.27 -8.04
N SER A 84 -20.14 -8.26 -7.52
CA SER A 84 -21.24 -7.41 -7.98
C SER A 84 -20.95 -5.90 -7.88
N GLU A 85 -20.00 -5.51 -7.03
CA GLU A 85 -19.59 -4.13 -6.81
C GLU A 85 -18.17 -3.84 -7.34
N ALA A 86 -17.57 -4.80 -8.04
CA ALA A 86 -16.25 -4.64 -8.62
C ALA A 86 -16.24 -3.49 -9.64
N LYS A 87 -15.19 -2.68 -9.60
CA LYS A 87 -14.96 -1.53 -10.49
C LYS A 87 -13.62 -1.71 -11.19
N GLU A 88 -13.48 -1.10 -12.36
CA GLU A 88 -12.18 -1.10 -13.03
C GLU A 88 -11.08 -0.61 -12.07
N GLY A 89 -9.93 -1.27 -12.07
CA GLY A 89 -8.81 -0.98 -11.18
C GLY A 89 -8.83 -1.69 -9.83
N ASP A 90 -9.90 -2.40 -9.47
CA ASP A 90 -9.86 -3.32 -8.34
C ASP A 90 -8.89 -4.47 -8.62
N VAL A 91 -8.15 -4.90 -7.61
CA VAL A 91 -7.25 -6.05 -7.69
C VAL A 91 -8.08 -7.34 -7.62
N VAL A 92 -7.92 -8.20 -8.61
CA VAL A 92 -8.60 -9.49 -8.70
C VAL A 92 -7.59 -10.61 -8.49
N ILE A 93 -7.91 -11.52 -7.59
CA ILE A 93 -7.09 -12.68 -7.26
C ILE A 93 -7.80 -13.93 -7.76
N LEU A 94 -7.08 -14.75 -8.53
CA LEU A 94 -7.57 -15.99 -9.11
C LEU A 94 -6.80 -17.20 -8.57
N SER A 95 -7.42 -18.38 -8.60
CA SER A 95 -6.81 -19.65 -8.24
C SER A 95 -5.85 -20.17 -9.31
N GLY A 96 -4.75 -20.79 -8.86
CA GLY A 96 -3.78 -21.50 -9.69
C GLY A 96 -4.02 -23.02 -9.70
N LYS A 97 -3.04 -23.78 -10.21
CA LYS A 97 -3.10 -25.25 -10.22
C LYS A 97 -2.94 -25.82 -8.80
N ALA A 98 -1.99 -25.30 -8.04
CA ALA A 98 -1.78 -25.66 -6.64
C ALA A 98 -2.45 -24.65 -5.68
N SER A 99 -2.67 -25.08 -4.44
CA SER A 99 -3.33 -24.28 -3.39
C SER A 99 -2.57 -23.01 -3.00
N TRP A 100 -1.25 -22.95 -3.18
CA TRP A 100 -0.47 -21.73 -2.92
C TRP A 100 -0.36 -20.82 -4.16
N GLN A 101 -0.60 -21.38 -5.35
CA GLN A 101 -0.51 -20.66 -6.61
C GLN A 101 -1.76 -19.82 -6.89
N GLY A 102 -1.59 -18.77 -7.67
CA GLY A 102 -2.68 -17.92 -8.14
C GLY A 102 -2.25 -17.04 -9.30
N HIS A 103 -3.19 -16.25 -9.78
CA HIS A 103 -2.96 -15.14 -10.71
C HIS A 103 -3.56 -13.86 -10.13
N VAL A 104 -2.95 -12.72 -10.43
CA VAL A 104 -3.43 -11.42 -9.96
C VAL A 104 -3.36 -10.40 -11.10
N GLY A 105 -4.35 -9.53 -11.15
CA GLY A 105 -4.43 -8.43 -12.12
C GLY A 105 -5.50 -7.43 -11.73
N PHE A 106 -5.71 -6.42 -12.56
CA PHE A 106 -6.73 -5.40 -12.35
C PHE A 106 -8.01 -5.77 -13.09
N PHE A 107 -9.15 -5.64 -12.41
CA PHE A 107 -10.47 -5.81 -13.01
C PHE A 107 -10.63 -4.82 -14.17
N LYS A 108 -11.01 -5.32 -15.34
CA LYS A 108 -11.35 -4.52 -16.53
C LYS A 108 -12.83 -4.60 -16.88
N GLY A 109 -13.54 -5.61 -16.39
CA GLY A 109 -14.96 -5.81 -16.64
C GLY A 109 -15.35 -7.27 -16.51
N GLN A 110 -16.63 -7.57 -16.71
CA GLN A 110 -17.14 -8.93 -16.70
C GLN A 110 -18.15 -9.16 -17.82
N GLY A 111 -18.17 -10.39 -18.34
CA GLY A 111 -19.31 -10.95 -19.09
C GLY A 111 -20.09 -11.93 -18.20
N VAL A 112 -20.95 -12.76 -18.81
CA VAL A 112 -21.86 -13.65 -18.06
C VAL A 112 -21.13 -14.61 -17.11
N GLN A 113 -20.06 -15.28 -17.58
CA GLN A 113 -19.29 -16.24 -16.77
C GLN A 113 -17.77 -16.00 -16.85
N LYS A 114 -17.37 -14.82 -17.31
CA LYS A 114 -15.97 -14.47 -17.51
C LYS A 114 -15.65 -13.11 -16.90
N LEU A 115 -14.47 -13.00 -16.32
CA LEU A 115 -13.85 -11.78 -15.80
C LEU A 115 -12.73 -11.37 -16.76
N ASN A 116 -12.72 -10.12 -17.18
CA ASN A 116 -11.63 -9.57 -17.97
C ASN A 116 -10.65 -8.89 -17.02
N LEU A 117 -9.39 -9.32 -17.05
CA LEU A 117 -8.32 -8.79 -16.22
C LEU A 117 -7.24 -8.18 -17.10
N LEU A 118 -6.85 -6.94 -16.77
CA LEU A 118 -5.61 -6.34 -17.22
C LEU A 118 -4.50 -6.78 -16.26
N GLY A 119 -3.59 -7.64 -16.72
CA GLY A 119 -2.57 -8.25 -15.87
C GLY A 119 -1.26 -8.48 -16.62
N GLY A 120 -0.17 -8.55 -15.86
CA GLY A 120 1.15 -8.94 -16.36
C GLY A 120 1.31 -10.45 -16.40
N ASN A 121 2.32 -10.91 -17.16
CA ASN A 121 2.63 -12.32 -17.39
C ASN A 121 1.47 -13.17 -17.92
N GLN A 122 0.57 -12.57 -18.69
CA GLN A 122 -0.57 -13.26 -19.31
C GLN A 122 -0.18 -13.66 -20.73
N ASN A 123 0.22 -14.91 -20.94
CA ASN A 123 0.97 -15.29 -22.14
C ASN A 123 2.23 -14.42 -22.27
N ASP A 124 2.99 -14.33 -21.18
CA ASP A 124 4.29 -13.67 -21.12
C ASP A 124 4.22 -12.16 -21.47
N GLN A 125 3.04 -11.55 -21.30
CA GLN A 125 2.77 -10.16 -21.66
C GLN A 125 1.82 -9.46 -20.67
N VAL A 126 1.90 -8.13 -20.60
CA VAL A 126 0.82 -7.27 -20.10
C VAL A 126 -0.27 -7.12 -21.16
N ASN A 127 -1.44 -7.71 -20.90
CA ASN A 127 -2.61 -7.59 -21.77
C ASN A 127 -3.92 -7.74 -20.99
N VAL A 128 -5.04 -7.67 -21.71
CA VAL A 128 -6.36 -8.01 -21.18
C VAL A 128 -6.69 -9.46 -21.55
N LYS A 129 -6.98 -10.29 -20.54
CA LYS A 129 -7.35 -11.69 -20.74
C LYS A 129 -8.60 -12.05 -19.93
N SER A 130 -9.44 -12.89 -20.53
CA SER A 130 -10.65 -13.38 -19.88
C SER A 130 -10.40 -14.65 -19.09
N TYR A 131 -10.93 -14.71 -17.88
CA TYR A 131 -10.84 -15.87 -16.98
C TYR A 131 -12.25 -16.28 -16.51
N PRO A 132 -12.51 -17.56 -16.25
CA PRO A 132 -13.79 -18.00 -15.72
C PRO A 132 -14.00 -17.47 -14.30
N VAL A 133 -15.24 -17.05 -13.98
CA VAL A 133 -15.60 -16.58 -12.64
C VAL A 133 -15.33 -17.64 -11.56
N SER A 134 -15.39 -18.93 -11.90
CA SER A 134 -15.08 -20.03 -10.98
C SER A 134 -13.64 -20.04 -10.44
N LYS A 135 -12.71 -19.32 -11.09
CA LYS A 135 -11.35 -19.15 -10.57
C LYS A 135 -11.23 -17.99 -9.57
N LEU A 136 -12.25 -17.16 -9.40
CA LEU A 136 -12.19 -16.00 -8.52
C LEU A 136 -12.01 -16.43 -7.06
N LEU A 137 -10.93 -15.96 -6.44
CA LEU A 137 -10.70 -16.10 -5.01
C LEU A 137 -11.10 -14.83 -4.25
N GLY A 138 -10.92 -13.66 -4.84
CA GLY A 138 -11.31 -12.41 -4.21
C GLY A 138 -11.12 -11.18 -5.09
N VAL A 139 -11.86 -10.12 -4.74
CA VAL A 139 -11.69 -8.78 -5.27
C VAL A 139 -11.30 -7.86 -4.12
N ARG A 140 -10.33 -6.98 -4.37
CA ARG A 140 -9.83 -6.01 -3.41
C ARG A 140 -9.73 -4.63 -4.01
N ARG A 141 -10.19 -3.64 -3.24
CA ARG A 141 -10.10 -2.22 -3.61
C ARG A 141 -9.10 -1.53 -2.73
N VAL A 142 -8.32 -0.65 -3.34
CA VAL A 142 -7.37 0.20 -2.63
C VAL A 142 -8.11 1.04 -1.58
N ILE A 143 -7.55 1.09 -0.37
CA ILE A 143 -8.02 2.00 0.68
C ILE A 143 -7.26 3.32 0.49
N ALA A 144 -7.95 4.38 0.11
CA ALA A 144 -7.32 5.69 -0.04
C ALA A 144 -6.74 6.14 1.32
N PRO A 145 -5.51 6.70 1.35
CA PRO A 145 -4.99 7.31 2.57
C PRO A 145 -5.94 8.44 3.00
N ARG A 146 -6.28 8.48 4.30
CA ARG A 146 -7.15 9.52 4.84
C ARG A 146 -6.49 10.88 4.63
N SER A 147 -7.17 11.77 3.88
CA SER A 147 -6.62 13.09 3.55
C SER A 147 -6.90 14.17 4.60
N ASN A 148 -7.81 13.93 5.55
CA ASN A 148 -8.23 14.90 6.55
C ASN A 148 -7.81 14.46 7.96
N SER A 149 -6.92 15.24 8.59
CA SER A 149 -6.50 15.05 9.98
C SER A 149 -7.62 15.32 11.00
N SER A 150 -8.64 16.10 10.62
CA SER A 150 -9.79 16.46 11.46
C SER A 150 -10.73 15.29 11.79
N GLU A 151 -10.67 14.19 11.04
CA GLU A 151 -11.52 13.00 11.24
C GLU A 151 -10.81 11.88 12.03
N SER A 152 -9.56 12.10 12.45
CA SER A 152 -8.81 11.11 13.22
C SER A 152 -9.09 11.25 14.70
N THR A 153 -9.89 10.33 15.27
CA THR A 153 -10.14 10.22 16.72
C THR A 153 -8.83 10.13 17.52
N THR A 154 -7.80 9.52 16.93
CA THR A 154 -6.47 9.38 17.55
C THR A 154 -5.72 10.71 17.63
N LEU A 155 -5.82 11.58 16.61
CA LEU A 155 -5.22 12.91 16.64
C LEU A 155 -5.97 13.85 17.58
N GLN A 156 -7.30 13.78 17.62
CA GLN A 156 -8.11 14.52 18.59
C GLN A 156 -7.74 14.13 20.03
N ALA A 157 -7.63 12.82 20.31
CA ALA A 157 -7.22 12.33 21.63
C ALA A 157 -5.80 12.80 22.00
N SER A 158 -4.85 12.75 21.05
CA SER A 158 -3.47 13.19 21.34
C SER A 158 -3.32 14.71 21.44
N THR A 159 -4.13 15.51 20.74
CA THR A 159 -4.21 16.97 20.96
C THR A 159 -4.78 17.31 22.34
N VAL A 160 -5.78 16.57 22.82
CA VAL A 160 -6.34 16.76 24.17
C VAL A 160 -5.32 16.37 25.24
N THR A 161 -4.59 15.26 25.06
CA THR A 161 -3.52 14.86 26.00
C THR A 161 -2.33 15.83 25.99
N ALA A 162 -1.96 16.39 24.83
CA ALA A 162 -0.90 17.38 24.73
C ALA A 162 -1.27 18.70 25.45
N LEU A 163 -2.51 19.18 25.31
CA LEU A 163 -2.98 20.36 26.05
C LEU A 163 -3.09 20.12 27.56
N ALA A 164 -3.53 18.93 27.98
CA ALA A 164 -3.62 18.57 29.40
C ALA A 164 -2.24 18.39 30.06
N GLY A 165 -1.24 17.90 29.31
CA GLY A 165 0.14 17.76 29.81
C GLY A 165 0.91 19.07 29.88
N ALA A 166 0.70 19.98 28.91
CA ALA A 166 1.39 21.27 28.85
C ALA A 166 0.91 22.29 29.89
N SER A 167 -0.29 22.11 30.46
CA SER A 167 -0.86 22.99 31.49
C SER A 167 -0.55 22.54 32.92
N ALA A 168 0.01 21.34 33.12
CA ALA A 168 0.25 20.77 34.45
C ALA A 168 1.68 20.96 34.99
N THR A 169 2.64 21.42 34.19
CA THR A 169 4.00 21.71 34.66
C THR A 169 4.10 23.11 35.29
N ALA A 170 3.61 23.20 36.52
CA ALA A 170 4.28 23.85 37.65
C ALA A 170 5.06 25.15 37.36
N THR A 171 4.37 26.27 37.10
CA THR A 171 5.00 27.60 37.17
C THR A 171 5.19 28.11 38.61
N ALA A 172 4.53 27.50 39.60
CA ALA A 172 4.54 27.98 40.99
C ALA A 172 5.70 27.43 41.87
N GLY A 173 6.39 26.35 41.47
CA GLY A 173 7.39 25.68 42.31
C GLY A 173 8.85 25.84 41.87
N VAL A 174 9.10 26.24 40.62
CA VAL A 174 10.45 26.23 40.03
C VAL A 174 11.27 27.46 40.44
N ALA A 175 10.63 28.59 40.77
CA ALA A 175 11.30 29.82 41.18
C ALA A 175 11.86 29.80 42.61
N ALA A 176 11.46 28.84 43.44
CA ALA A 176 11.90 28.69 44.83
C ALA A 176 13.05 27.69 45.01
N MET A 177 13.57 27.11 43.91
CA MET A 177 14.58 26.05 43.93
C MET A 177 15.99 26.58 43.66
N HIS A 178 17.00 25.86 44.17
CA HIS A 178 18.41 26.14 43.89
C HIS A 178 18.68 26.08 42.37
N PRO A 179 19.49 26.99 41.79
CA PRO A 179 19.67 27.11 40.33
C PRO A 179 20.03 25.81 39.61
N ALA A 180 20.83 24.95 40.25
CA ALA A 180 21.18 23.63 39.72
C ALA A 180 19.95 22.70 39.54
N ALA A 181 19.00 22.73 40.48
CA ALA A 181 17.79 21.92 40.41
C ALA A 181 16.81 22.45 39.34
N GLN A 182 16.81 23.76 39.11
CA GLN A 182 16.03 24.40 38.06
C GLN A 182 16.51 23.97 36.66
N VAL A 183 17.83 23.92 36.43
CA VAL A 183 18.39 23.44 35.15
C VAL A 183 18.03 21.97 34.91
N THR A 184 18.13 21.11 35.92
CA THR A 184 17.78 19.69 35.79
C THR A 184 16.31 19.49 35.41
N LEU A 185 15.39 20.23 36.05
CA LEU A 185 13.95 20.16 35.75
C LEU A 185 13.63 20.66 34.34
N ILE A 186 14.26 21.74 33.89
CA ILE A 186 14.08 22.26 32.53
C ILE A 186 14.60 21.24 31.50
N CYS A 187 15.79 20.68 31.70
CA CYS A 187 16.34 19.64 30.81
C CYS A 187 15.44 18.40 30.76
N ALA A 188 14.90 17.94 31.89
CA ALA A 188 13.96 16.83 31.95
C ALA A 188 12.65 17.15 31.20
N GLY A 189 12.09 18.36 31.38
CA GLY A 189 10.90 18.81 30.66
C GLY A 189 11.10 18.88 29.14
N VAL A 190 12.26 19.37 28.69
CA VAL A 190 12.63 19.40 27.27
C VAL A 190 12.74 17.98 26.70
N LEU A 191 13.35 17.04 27.43
CA LEU A 191 13.44 15.64 26.99
C LEU A 191 12.06 14.98 26.85
N VAL A 192 11.15 15.22 27.80
CA VAL A 192 9.77 14.72 27.74
C VAL A 192 9.02 15.31 26.55
N MET A 193 9.16 16.61 26.29
CA MET A 193 8.57 17.27 25.13
C MET A 193 9.10 16.70 23.81
N LEU A 194 10.42 16.50 23.68
CA LEU A 194 11.04 15.91 22.49
C LEU A 194 10.57 14.47 22.26
N ALA A 195 10.46 13.66 23.32
CA ALA A 195 9.90 12.31 23.24
C ALA A 195 8.43 12.31 22.80
N GLY A 196 7.62 13.25 23.33
CA GLY A 196 6.23 13.43 22.92
C GLY A 196 6.07 13.79 21.45
N VAL A 197 6.88 14.74 20.95
CA VAL A 197 6.91 15.13 19.54
C VAL A 197 7.33 13.95 18.65
N TYR A 198 8.35 13.19 19.06
CA TYR A 198 8.80 12.02 18.32
C TYR A 198 7.71 10.94 18.22
N ILE A 199 7.07 10.59 19.35
CA ILE A 199 5.98 9.61 19.39
C ILE A 199 4.80 10.07 18.51
N PHE A 200 4.43 11.35 18.59
CA PHE A 200 3.36 11.91 17.78
C PHE A 200 3.70 11.83 16.28
N ARG A 201 4.94 12.14 15.90
CA ARG A 201 5.43 12.02 14.52
C ARG A 201 5.34 10.59 14.00
N GLU A 202 5.79 9.61 14.78
CA GLU A 202 5.73 8.20 14.38
C GLU A 202 4.29 7.68 14.30
N ARG A 203 3.38 8.13 15.19
CA ARG A 203 1.95 7.81 15.10
C ARG A 203 1.28 8.41 13.85
N LEU A 204 1.60 9.65 13.51
CA LEU A 204 1.15 10.28 12.26
C LEU A 204 1.64 9.53 11.03
N ARG A 205 2.90 9.06 11.07
CA ARG A 205 3.49 8.26 9.99
C ARG A 205 2.73 6.94 9.80
N LYS A 206 2.50 6.18 10.87
CA LYS A 206 1.72 4.93 10.83
C LYS A 206 0.28 5.16 10.34
N TRP A 207 -0.38 6.19 10.86
CA TRP A 207 -1.75 6.57 10.43
C TRP A 207 -1.83 6.92 8.94
N ARG A 208 -0.88 7.70 8.41
CA ARG A 208 -0.83 8.05 6.98
C ARG A 208 -0.62 6.83 6.08
N LEU A 209 0.12 5.84 6.57
CA LEU A 209 0.43 4.60 5.83
C LEU A 209 -0.68 3.55 5.92
N GLY A 210 -1.67 3.74 6.79
CA GLY A 210 -2.78 2.78 6.96
C GLY A 210 -2.42 1.56 7.81
N ASP A 211 -1.23 1.52 8.40
CA ASP A 211 -0.85 0.51 9.38
C ASP A 211 -1.62 0.76 10.69
N ARG A 212 -2.38 -0.25 11.13
CA ARG A 212 -3.06 -0.25 12.42
C ARG A 212 -2.13 -0.76 13.52
#